data_AF-A0ABC8B656-F1
#
_entry.id   AF-A0ABC8B656-F1
#
_cell.length_a   1.000
_cell.length_b   1.000
_cell.length_c   1.000
_cell.angle_alpha   90.00
_cell.angle_beta   90.00
_cell.angle_gamma   90.00
#
_symmetry.space_group_name_H-M   'P 1'
#
loop_
_entity.id
_entity.type
_entity.pdbx_description
1 polymer ?
#
loop_
_entity_poly.entity_id
_entity_poly.type
_entity_poly.pdbx_seq_one_letter_code
_entity_poly.pdbx_strand_id
1 'polypeptide(L)'
;MTSSNFPLRGLTDSDRYLLKRAALENGVSANTLVLDIVRRELDRMLPGVRDVYDHRVEIAEQALRRQGIDPASPDYAEARRDARAVLARADQLRQGNTA
;
A
#
# COMPACT_ATOMS: atom_id res chain seq x y z
N MET A 1 10.51 -7.01 13.45
CA MET A 1 10.39 -7.00 11.98
C MET A 1 9.37 -8.06 11.60
N THR A 2 8.14 -7.65 11.29
CA THR A 2 7.08 -8.57 10.85
C THR A 2 7.44 -9.10 9.48
N SER A 3 7.84 -10.36 9.41
CA SER A 3 7.97 -11.12 8.18
C SER A 3 6.61 -11.13 7.49
N SER A 4 6.45 -10.30 6.47
CA SER A 4 5.27 -10.31 5.60
C SER A 4 5.29 -11.64 4.84
N ASN A 5 4.61 -12.64 5.40
CA ASN A 5 4.35 -13.91 4.72
C ASN A 5 3.37 -13.61 3.59
N PHE A 6 3.88 -13.35 2.39
CA PHE A 6 3.06 -13.38 1.20
C PHE A 6 2.53 -14.82 1.07
N PRO A 7 1.23 -15.08 1.26
CA PRO A 7 0.74 -16.44 1.26
C PRO A 7 0.72 -16.93 -0.19
N LEU A 8 1.80 -17.56 -0.62
CA LEU A 8 1.89 -18.35 -1.86
C LEU A 8 1.07 -19.65 -1.77
N ARG A 9 -0.12 -19.57 -1.16
CA ARG A 9 -0.98 -20.70 -0.79
C ARG A 9 -1.57 -21.45 -2.00
N GLY A 10 -1.42 -20.90 -3.21
CA GLY A 10 -1.86 -21.52 -4.46
C GLY A 10 -0.73 -22.06 -5.35
N LEU A 11 0.54 -21.97 -4.96
CA LEU A 11 1.63 -22.48 -5.78
C LEU A 11 1.71 -24.01 -5.73
N THR A 12 1.82 -24.62 -6.90
CA THR A 12 2.13 -26.05 -7.03
C THR A 12 3.57 -26.34 -6.58
N ASP A 13 3.91 -27.60 -6.35
CA ASP A 13 5.27 -27.97 -5.95
C ASP A 13 6.31 -27.69 -7.06
N SER A 14 5.92 -27.81 -8.33
CA SER A 14 6.76 -27.40 -9.46
C SER A 14 7.04 -25.91 -9.44
N ASP A 15 6.05 -25.06 -9.15
CA ASP A 15 6.25 -23.61 -9.10
C ASP A 15 7.21 -23.23 -7.96
N ARG A 16 7.06 -23.87 -6.80
CA ARG A 16 7.95 -23.67 -5.65
C ARG A 16 9.39 -24.09 -5.98
N TYR A 17 9.55 -25.21 -6.69
CA TYR A 17 10.86 -25.67 -7.13
C TYR A 17 11.50 -24.66 -8.09
N LEU A 18 10.77 -24.22 -9.12
CA LEU A 18 11.25 -23.26 -10.10
C LEU A 18 11.62 -21.91 -9.46
N LEU A 19 10.79 -21.40 -8.55
CA LEU A 19 11.08 -20.18 -7.80
C LEU A 19 12.34 -20.29 -6.96
N LYS A 20 12.53 -21.41 -6.25
CA LYS A 20 13.76 -21.66 -5.48
C LYS A 20 14.98 -21.74 -6.39
N ARG A 21 14.86 -22.42 -7.54
CA ARG A 21 15.95 -22.54 -8.51
C ARG A 21 16.35 -21.18 -9.09
N ALA A 22 15.36 -20.41 -9.55
CA ALA A 22 15.59 -19.06 -10.06
C ALA A 22 16.19 -18.14 -8.98
N ALA A 23 15.75 -18.24 -7.73
CA ALA A 23 16.31 -17.44 -6.64
C ALA A 23 17.80 -17.77 -6.38
N LEU A 24 18.15 -19.06 -6.39
CA LEU A 24 19.55 -19.50 -6.27
C LEU A 24 20.42 -18.98 -7.43
N GLU A 25 19.93 -19.02 -8.66
CA GLU A 25 20.65 -18.51 -9.84
C GLU A 25 20.88 -17.00 -9.78
N ASN A 26 20.00 -16.26 -9.11
CA ASN A 26 20.13 -14.81 -8.91
C ASN A 26 20.86 -14.45 -7.59
N GLY A 27 21.29 -15.44 -6.79
CA GLY A 27 21.96 -15.21 -5.51
C GLY A 27 21.09 -14.52 -4.45
N VAL A 28 19.76 -14.59 -4.58
CA VAL A 28 18.80 -13.93 -3.68
C VAL A 28 17.90 -14.96 -2.98
N SER A 29 17.20 -14.53 -1.94
CA SER A 29 16.17 -15.37 -1.31
C SER A 29 14.97 -15.51 -2.24
N ALA A 30 14.26 -16.66 -2.17
CA ALA A 30 13.02 -16.85 -2.92
C ALA A 30 11.96 -15.78 -2.60
N ASN A 31 11.92 -15.29 -1.36
CA ASN A 31 11.02 -14.20 -0.96
C ASN A 31 11.39 -12.89 -1.66
N THR A 32 12.69 -12.55 -1.72
CA THR A 32 13.18 -11.37 -2.43
C THR A 32 12.81 -11.43 -3.91
N LEU A 33 13.03 -12.59 -4.55
CA LEU A 33 12.67 -12.78 -5.96
C LEU A 33 11.17 -12.60 -6.21
N VAL A 34 10.31 -13.18 -5.36
CA VAL A 34 8.85 -13.04 -5.47
C VAL A 34 8.43 -11.58 -5.31
N LEU A 35 8.97 -10.86 -4.32
CA LEU A 35 8.68 -9.45 -4.12
C LEU A 35 9.08 -8.61 -5.33
N ASP A 36 10.24 -8.88 -5.94
CA ASP A 36 10.69 -8.19 -7.15
C ASP A 36 9.79 -8.47 -8.34
N ILE A 37 9.35 -9.72 -8.53
CA ILE A 37 8.40 -10.09 -9.60
C ILE A 37 7.08 -9.34 -9.40
N VAL A 38 6.51 -9.40 -8.19
CA VAL A 38 5.26 -8.70 -7.86
C VAL A 38 5.42 -7.20 -8.07
N ARG A 39 6.54 -6.63 -7.64
CA ARG A 39 6.84 -5.20 -7.79
C ARG A 39 6.80 -4.76 -9.26
N ARG A 40 7.51 -5.49 -10.12
CA ARG A 40 7.57 -5.22 -11.57
C ARG A 40 6.22 -5.41 -12.25
N GLU A 41 5.47 -6.43 -11.83
CA GLU A 41 4.15 -6.70 -12.41
C GLU A 41 3.15 -5.60 -12.05
N LEU A 42 3.17 -5.12 -10.79
CA LEU A 42 2.37 -3.97 -10.38
C LEU A 42 2.74 -2.70 -11.15
N ASP A 43 4.03 -2.45 -11.37
CA ASP A 43 4.49 -1.28 -12.15
C ASP A 43 4.04 -1.35 -13.61
N ARG A 44 3.97 -2.56 -14.17
CA ARG A 44 3.46 -2.81 -15.53
C ARG A 44 1.95 -2.61 -15.62
N MET A 45 1.20 -3.12 -14.65
CA MET A 45 -0.27 -3.02 -14.64
C MET A 45 -0.77 -1.62 -14.29
N LEU A 46 -0.05 -0.92 -13.41
CA LEU A 46 -0.44 0.36 -12.83
C LEU A 46 0.70 1.38 -12.97
N PRO A 47 1.04 1.79 -14.21
CA PRO A 47 2.17 2.68 -14.46
C PRO A 47 1.99 4.02 -13.74
N GLY A 48 3.04 4.47 -13.06
CA GLY A 48 3.07 5.74 -12.32
C GLY A 48 2.29 5.76 -10.99
N VAL A 49 1.50 4.72 -10.67
CA VAL A 49 0.70 4.69 -9.43
C VAL A 49 1.59 4.61 -8.19
N ARG A 50 2.75 3.95 -8.28
CA ARG A 50 3.69 3.91 -7.16
C ARG A 50 4.20 5.30 -6.81
N ASP A 51 4.64 6.09 -7.79
CA ASP A 51 5.09 7.45 -7.54
C ASP A 51 3.97 8.31 -6.94
N VAL A 52 2.74 8.16 -7.44
CA VAL A 52 1.57 8.83 -6.86
C VAL A 52 1.34 8.42 -5.40
N TYR A 53 1.48 7.12 -5.08
CA TYR A 53 1.34 6.63 -3.71
C TYR A 53 2.46 7.14 -2.80
N ASP A 54 3.71 7.11 -3.27
CA ASP A 54 4.88 7.53 -2.51
C ASP A 54 4.82 9.04 -2.20
N HIS A 55 4.33 9.84 -3.15
CA HIS A 55 4.16 11.29 -3.03
C HIS A 55 2.74 11.73 -2.65
N ARG A 56 1.87 10.81 -2.21
CA ARG A 56 0.44 11.09 -1.97
C ARG A 56 0.18 12.26 -1.02
N VAL A 57 1.05 12.47 -0.03
CA VAL A 57 0.92 13.57 0.94
C VAL A 57 1.24 14.90 0.27
N GLU A 58 2.35 14.97 -0.46
CA GLU A 58 2.77 16.17 -1.19
C GLU A 58 1.72 16.56 -2.24
N ILE A 59 1.19 15.57 -2.98
CA ILE A 59 0.13 15.78 -3.97
C ILE A 59 -1.13 16.35 -3.30
N ALA A 60 -1.54 15.76 -2.16
CA ALA A 60 -2.71 16.23 -1.42
C ALA A 60 -2.51 17.67 -0.89
N GLU A 61 -1.33 17.96 -0.33
CA GLU A 61 -1.00 19.32 0.13
C GLU A 61 -1.00 20.34 -1.00
N GLN A 62 -0.44 20.00 -2.15
CA GLN A 62 -0.48 20.88 -3.32
C GLN A 62 -1.92 21.13 -3.79
N ALA A 63 -2.77 20.10 -3.77
CA ALA A 63 -4.17 20.25 -4.14
C ALA A 63 -4.93 21.19 -3.18
N LEU A 64 -4.68 21.08 -1.88
CA LEU A 64 -5.24 21.97 -0.85
C LEU A 64 -4.77 23.42 -1.04
N ARG A 65 -3.46 23.62 -1.25
CA ARG A 65 -2.90 24.96 -1.50
C ARG A 65 -3.48 25.61 -2.75
N ARG A 66 -3.73 24.84 -3.82
CA ARG A 66 -4.42 25.33 -5.04
C ARG A 66 -5.86 25.78 -4.77
N GLN A 67 -6.51 25.24 -3.74
CA GLN A 67 -7.84 25.65 -3.28
C GLN A 67 -7.79 26.79 -2.25
N GLY A 68 -6.60 27.35 -1.97
CA GLY A 68 -6.42 28.40 -0.97
C GLY A 68 -6.43 27.90 0.47
N ILE A 69 -6.36 26.58 0.69
CA ILE A 69 -6.31 25.97 2.02
C ILE A 69 -4.86 25.75 2.41
N ASP A 70 -4.44 26.28 3.56
CA ASP A 70 -3.12 26.00 4.12
C ASP A 70 -3.15 24.66 4.89
N PRO A 71 -2.43 23.62 4.42
CA PRO A 71 -2.37 22.32 5.08
C PRO A 71 -1.66 22.36 6.44
N ALA A 72 -0.85 23.40 6.70
CA ALA A 72 -0.15 23.58 7.96
C ALA A 72 -0.95 24.41 8.99
N SER A 73 -2.12 24.93 8.60
CA SER A 73 -2.94 25.73 9.51
C SER A 73 -3.50 24.89 10.66
N PRO A 74 -3.61 25.46 11.88
CA PRO A 74 -4.21 24.77 13.01
C PRO A 74 -5.68 24.40 12.74
N ASP A 75 -6.42 25.27 12.06
CA ASP A 75 -7.83 25.05 11.70
C ASP A 75 -8.00 23.84 10.77
N TYR A 76 -7.13 23.70 9.76
CA TYR A 76 -7.14 22.52 8.90
C TYR A 76 -6.76 21.25 9.68
N ALA A 77 -5.78 21.34 10.59
CA ALA A 77 -5.36 20.22 11.42
C ALA A 77 -6.50 19.72 12.33
N GLU A 78 -7.27 20.65 12.92
CA GLU A 78 -8.45 20.35 13.72
C GLU A 78 -9.57 19.73 12.87
N ALA A 79 -9.93 20.37 11.75
CA ALA A 79 -10.95 19.85 10.83
C ALA A 79 -10.61 18.43 10.32
N ARG A 80 -9.34 18.17 10.02
CA ARG A 80 -8.85 16.84 9.61
C ARG A 80 -8.98 15.82 10.73
N ARG A 81 -8.73 16.20 11.98
CA ARG A 81 -8.90 15.32 13.15
C ARG A 81 -10.37 14.95 13.34
N ASP A 82 -11.25 15.92 13.24
CA ASP A 82 -12.70 15.70 13.40
C ASP A 82 -13.26 14.82 12.28
N ALA A 83 -12.88 15.09 11.02
CA ALA A 83 -13.26 14.27 9.89
C ALA A 83 -12.84 12.80 10.07
N ARG A 84 -11.63 12.56 10.60
CA ARG A 84 -11.15 11.20 10.92
C ARG A 84 -11.99 10.54 12.02
N ALA A 85 -12.36 11.28 13.06
CA ALA A 85 -13.20 10.76 14.13
C ALA A 85 -14.58 10.34 13.61
N VAL A 86 -15.18 11.14 12.73
CA VAL A 86 -16.47 10.82 12.08
C VAL A 86 -16.36 9.54 11.23
N LEU A 87 -15.32 9.44 10.40
CA LEU A 87 -15.11 8.25 9.56
C LEU A 87 -14.89 6.98 10.40
N ALA A 88 -14.07 7.06 11.45
CA ALA A 88 -13.86 5.93 12.36
C ALA A 88 -15.16 5.46 13.02
N ARG A 89 -16.03 6.39 13.42
CA ARG A 89 -17.35 6.08 13.98
C ARG A 89 -18.27 5.44 12.96
N ALA A 90 -18.26 5.90 11.71
CA ALA A 90 -19.03 5.30 10.62
C ALA A 90 -18.59 3.85 10.35
N ASP A 91 -17.28 3.60 10.33
CA ASP A 91 -16.73 2.25 10.14
C ASP A 91 -17.13 1.30 11.28
N GLN A 92 -17.14 1.77 12.53
CA GLN A 92 -17.59 1.00 13.69
C GLN A 92 -19.08 0.62 13.59
N LEU A 93 -19.94 1.56 13.20
CA LEU A 93 -21.37 1.30 13.00
C LEU A 93 -21.60 0.27 11.87
N ARG A 94 -20.83 0.37 10.77
CA ARG A 94 -20.91 -0.59 9.68
C ARG A 94 -20.52 -1.99 10.13
N GLN A 95 -19.45 -2.13 10.91
CA GLN A 95 -18.99 -3.43 11.43
C GLN A 95 -19.97 -4.02 12.44
N GLY A 96 -20.60 -3.19 13.28
CA GLY A 96 -21.61 -3.62 14.25
C GLY A 96 -22.93 -4.10 13.62
N ASN A 97 -23.30 -3.59 12.44
CA ASN A 97 -24.50 -4.01 11.70
C ASN A 97 -24.28 -5.26 10.82
N THR A 98 -23.03 -5.70 10.65
CA THR A 98 -22.67 -6.92 9.91
C THR A 98 -22.41 -8.12 10.81
N ALA A 99 -22.62 -7.97 12.13
CA ALA A 99 -22.59 -9.04 13.12
C ALA A 99 -24.01 -9.49 13.46
#